data_AF-A0AAD8M2S8-F1
#
_entry.id   AF-A0AAD8M2S8-F1
#
_cell.length_a   1.000
_cell.length_b   1.000
_cell.length_c   1.000
_cell.angle_alpha   90.00
_cell.angle_beta   90.00
_cell.angle_gamma   90.00
#
_symmetry.space_group_name_H-M   'P 1'
#
loop_
_entity.id
_entity.type
_entity.pdbx_description
1 polymer ?
#
loop_
_entity_poly.entity_id
_entity_poly.type
_entity_poly.pdbx_seq_one_letter_code
_entity_poly.pdbx_strand_id
1 'polypeptide(L)'
;MKIALLPCAFLIFVFLLFFLIMYAVYDLCLKAKILRAKLKMQGVYGPEPSFVLGNIPDILKIKSKVSAEDATTNNLNKPLSLDCQSILLPHISQWTKQFGKTFTFALEKVQILYIGDEGPGASIGQRCSHNKEVWTHQRKSIAPTLYADKVKNMYSIVLESGDTLVKSWEKLVETKGGTVDIRVDEYVKNFTSSIFSKVIFGRCNVATKGLFSKCRNLMEASGSPTVLDGRPFYRFFPTKKNREQWRLEKEIYGSILELAKNCSISESKSVIQTLVEGSKHGVLGSSTCQQFIADNCKELCIVAMDVPGITGIWGLMLLALHPKWQARAHAEVLQVCGDQIPDAEKLGKMRVVCPSLQFIGFMTF
;
A
#
# COMPACT_ATOMS: atom_id res chain seq x y z
N MET A 1 -8.28 -52.90 -33.02
CA MET A 1 -8.82 -52.23 -31.80
C MET A 1 -8.26 -50.82 -31.53
N LYS A 2 -7.30 -50.27 -32.30
CA LYS A 2 -6.76 -48.90 -32.07
C LYS A 2 -7.42 -47.79 -32.91
N ILE A 3 -8.14 -48.12 -33.99
CA ILE A 3 -8.67 -47.14 -34.96
C ILE A 3 -9.98 -46.49 -34.49
N ALA A 4 -10.79 -47.16 -33.65
CA ALA A 4 -12.06 -46.63 -33.14
C ALA A 4 -11.94 -45.70 -31.92
N LEU A 5 -10.77 -45.62 -31.29
CA LEU A 5 -10.53 -44.77 -30.10
C LEU A 5 -10.27 -43.30 -30.46
N LEU A 6 -9.72 -43.04 -31.65
CA LEU A 6 -9.38 -41.69 -32.12
C LEU A 6 -10.60 -40.78 -32.35
N PRO A 7 -11.69 -41.21 -33.02
CA PRO A 7 -12.87 -40.37 -33.20
C PRO A 7 -13.62 -40.09 -31.90
N CYS A 8 -13.70 -41.05 -30.98
CA CYS A 8 -14.30 -40.83 -29.66
C CYS A 8 -13.49 -39.84 -28.81
N ALA A 9 -12.15 -39.95 -28.81
CA ALA A 9 -11.29 -38.99 -28.13
C ALA A 9 -11.41 -37.57 -28.73
N PHE A 10 -11.54 -37.46 -30.05
CA PHE A 10 -11.75 -36.19 -30.72
C PHE A 10 -13.08 -35.54 -30.34
N LEU A 11 -14.18 -36.30 -30.32
CA LEU A 11 -15.49 -35.80 -29.89
C LEU A 11 -15.49 -35.33 -28.43
N ILE A 12 -14.84 -36.09 -27.53
CA ILE A 12 -14.66 -35.69 -26.12
C ILE A 12 -13.84 -34.39 -26.03
N PHE A 13 -12.77 -34.26 -26.80
CA PHE A 13 -11.95 -33.05 -26.84
C PHE A 13 -12.75 -31.84 -27.32
N VAL A 14 -13.53 -31.97 -28.41
CA VAL A 14 -14.38 -30.90 -28.93
C VAL A 14 -15.44 -30.50 -27.91
N PHE A 15 -16.06 -31.47 -27.23
CA PHE A 15 -17.01 -31.23 -26.16
C PHE A 15 -16.36 -30.44 -25.02
N LEU A 16 -15.22 -30.90 -24.49
CA LEU A 16 -14.48 -30.21 -23.43
C LEU A 16 -14.07 -28.79 -23.85
N LEU A 17 -13.64 -28.60 -25.10
CA LEU A 17 -13.29 -27.29 -25.63
C LEU A 17 -14.52 -26.36 -25.70
N PHE A 18 -15.68 -26.88 -26.11
CA PHE A 18 -16.93 -26.12 -26.11
C PHE A 18 -17.31 -25.66 -24.70
N PHE A 19 -17.25 -26.54 -23.69
CA PHE A 19 -17.52 -26.15 -22.30
C PHE A 19 -16.49 -25.14 -21.77
N LEU A 20 -15.22 -25.29 -22.15
CA LEU A 20 -14.16 -24.34 -21.80
C LEU A 20 -14.45 -22.96 -22.39
N ILE A 21 -14.84 -22.89 -23.67
CA ILE A 21 -15.19 -21.64 -24.35
C ILE A 21 -16.43 -21.02 -23.71
N MET A 22 -17.48 -21.81 -23.47
CA MET A 22 -18.70 -21.33 -22.82
C MET A 22 -18.43 -20.79 -21.41
N TYR A 23 -17.63 -21.49 -20.61
CA TYR A 23 -17.20 -21.05 -19.30
C TYR A 23 -16.37 -19.77 -19.39
N ALA A 24 -15.44 -19.68 -20.35
CA ALA A 24 -14.66 -18.47 -20.58
C ALA A 24 -15.54 -17.28 -20.96
N VAL A 25 -16.48 -17.43 -21.90
CA VAL A 25 -17.44 -16.38 -22.28
C VAL A 25 -18.29 -15.95 -21.09
N TYR A 26 -18.73 -16.92 -20.28
CA TYR A 26 -19.49 -16.62 -19.06
C TYR A 26 -18.66 -15.81 -18.05
N ASP A 27 -17.46 -16.28 -17.71
CA ASP A 27 -16.60 -15.65 -16.69
C ASP A 27 -16.03 -14.30 -17.15
N LEU A 28 -15.56 -14.19 -18.40
CA LEU A 28 -14.92 -12.97 -18.91
C LEU A 28 -15.93 -11.89 -19.31
N CYS A 29 -17.12 -12.26 -19.78
CA CYS A 29 -18.05 -11.30 -20.40
C CYS A 29 -19.41 -11.23 -19.70
N LEU A 30 -20.13 -12.35 -19.61
CA LEU A 30 -21.53 -12.33 -19.16
C LEU A 30 -21.64 -11.96 -17.68
N LYS A 31 -20.79 -12.52 -16.82
CA LYS A 31 -20.83 -12.27 -15.37
C LYS A 31 -20.70 -10.78 -15.03
N ALA A 32 -19.73 -10.09 -15.66
CA ALA A 32 -19.55 -8.65 -15.48
C ALA A 32 -20.74 -7.85 -16.01
N LYS A 33 -21.28 -8.20 -17.19
CA LYS A 33 -22.48 -7.55 -17.76
C LYS A 33 -23.71 -7.73 -16.87
N ILE A 34 -23.93 -8.93 -16.32
CA ILE A 34 -25.04 -9.21 -15.39
C ILE A 34 -24.91 -8.36 -14.13
N LEU A 35 -23.70 -8.27 -13.55
CA LEU A 35 -23.46 -7.45 -12.36
C LEU A 35 -23.68 -5.96 -12.64
N ARG A 36 -23.19 -5.45 -13.78
CA ARG A 36 -23.44 -4.07 -14.22
C ARG A 36 -24.92 -3.80 -14.45
N ALA A 37 -25.67 -4.74 -15.04
CA ALA A 37 -27.11 -4.60 -15.22
C ALA A 37 -27.84 -4.50 -13.87
N LYS A 38 -27.47 -5.32 -12.88
CA LYS A 38 -28.01 -5.22 -11.51
C LYS A 38 -27.72 -3.87 -10.87
N LEU A 39 -26.50 -3.34 -11.00
CA LEU A 39 -26.14 -2.02 -10.48
C LEU A 39 -26.93 -0.89 -11.18
N LYS A 40 -27.12 -0.98 -12.51
CA LYS A 40 -27.97 -0.04 -13.26
C LYS A 40 -29.42 -0.06 -12.78
N MET A 41 -29.97 -1.25 -12.49
CA MET A 41 -31.33 -1.37 -11.92
C MET A 41 -31.45 -0.73 -10.53
N GLN A 42 -30.34 -0.62 -9.80
CA GLN A 42 -30.26 0.08 -8.50
C GLN A 42 -29.97 1.59 -8.65
N GLY A 43 -29.96 2.12 -9.88
CA GLY A 43 -29.69 3.53 -10.17
C GLY A 43 -28.21 3.90 -10.17
N VAL A 44 -27.28 2.93 -10.13
CA VAL A 44 -25.84 3.18 -10.18
C VAL A 44 -25.36 3.09 -11.62
N TYR A 45 -25.01 4.26 -12.17
CA TYR A 45 -24.50 4.41 -13.54
C TYR A 45 -22.98 4.62 -13.54
N GLY A 46 -22.38 4.67 -14.73
CA GLY A 46 -20.95 4.92 -14.88
C GLY A 46 -20.48 4.70 -16.32
N PRO A 47 -19.19 4.90 -16.61
CA PRO A 47 -18.65 4.81 -17.97
C PRO A 47 -18.89 3.42 -18.58
N GLU A 48 -19.19 3.35 -19.87
CA GLU A 48 -19.41 2.08 -20.55
C GLU A 48 -18.08 1.34 -20.76
N PRO A 49 -17.96 0.06 -20.34
CA PRO A 49 -16.72 -0.68 -20.46
C PRO A 49 -16.47 -1.15 -21.90
N SER A 50 -15.21 -1.06 -22.34
CA SER A 50 -14.73 -1.74 -23.55
C SER A 50 -14.66 -3.25 -23.36
N PHE A 51 -14.68 -4.00 -24.47
CA PHE A 51 -14.62 -5.46 -24.45
C PHE A 51 -13.29 -5.94 -23.84
N VAL A 52 -13.36 -6.86 -22.86
CA VAL A 52 -12.24 -7.49 -22.13
C VAL A 52 -11.42 -6.55 -21.23
N LEU A 53 -11.17 -5.31 -21.63
CA LEU A 53 -10.34 -4.34 -20.90
C LEU A 53 -11.14 -3.44 -19.95
N GLY A 54 -12.47 -3.46 -20.00
CA GLY A 54 -13.27 -2.56 -19.17
C GLY A 54 -12.99 -1.09 -19.52
N ASN A 55 -12.74 -0.25 -18.53
CA ASN A 55 -12.47 1.17 -18.68
C ASN A 55 -10.97 1.53 -18.67
N ILE A 56 -10.06 0.54 -18.74
CA ILE A 56 -8.61 0.80 -18.78
C ILE A 56 -8.23 1.76 -19.93
N PRO A 57 -8.73 1.60 -21.17
CA PRO A 57 -8.39 2.53 -22.25
C PRO A 57 -8.82 3.97 -21.96
N ASP A 58 -9.99 4.15 -21.34
CA ASP A 58 -10.49 5.48 -20.96
C ASP A 58 -9.60 6.10 -19.88
N ILE A 59 -9.21 5.32 -18.87
CA ILE A 59 -8.33 5.78 -17.79
C ILE A 59 -6.98 6.23 -18.36
N LEU A 60 -6.37 5.44 -19.25
CA LEU A 60 -5.10 5.78 -19.89
C LEU A 60 -5.21 7.04 -20.74
N LYS A 61 -6.31 7.18 -21.50
CA LYS A 61 -6.59 8.36 -22.32
C LYS A 61 -6.79 9.63 -21.48
N ILE A 62 -7.48 9.54 -20.34
CA ILE A 62 -7.67 10.67 -19.43
C ILE A 62 -6.33 11.06 -18.80
N LYS A 63 -5.56 10.07 -18.32
CA LYS A 63 -4.25 10.30 -17.70
C LYS A 63 -3.25 10.95 -18.66
N SER A 64 -3.20 10.52 -19.92
CA SER A 64 -2.28 11.11 -20.90
C SER A 64 -2.65 12.55 -21.27
N LYS A 65 -3.94 12.88 -21.33
CA LYS A 65 -4.42 14.26 -21.57
C LYS A 65 -4.01 15.20 -20.45
N VAL A 66 -4.29 14.83 -19.19
CA VAL A 66 -3.92 15.65 -18.03
C VAL A 66 -2.40 15.84 -17.95
N SER A 67 -1.63 14.77 -18.19
CA SER A 67 -0.16 14.86 -18.21
C SER A 67 0.37 15.77 -19.33
N ALA A 68 -0.32 15.88 -20.46
CA ALA A 68 0.07 16.78 -21.55
C ALA A 68 -0.26 18.25 -21.23
N GLU A 69 -1.40 18.50 -20.57
CA GLU A 69 -1.81 19.83 -20.12
C GLU A 69 -0.88 20.37 -19.01
N ASP A 70 -0.47 19.52 -18.06
CA ASP A 70 0.51 19.87 -17.02
C ASP A 70 1.88 20.22 -17.62
N ALA A 71 2.34 19.47 -18.63
CA ALA A 71 3.61 19.73 -19.30
C ALA A 71 3.65 21.13 -19.96
N THR A 72 2.51 21.65 -20.40
CA THR A 72 2.39 22.99 -20.99
C THR A 72 2.24 24.14 -19.97
N THR A 73 1.93 23.85 -18.70
CA THR A 73 1.58 24.85 -17.69
C THR A 73 2.57 24.97 -16.52
N ASN A 74 3.74 24.35 -16.63
CA ASN A 74 4.82 24.36 -15.62
C ASN A 74 5.34 25.78 -15.31
N ASN A 75 4.59 26.51 -14.51
CA ASN A 75 4.98 27.77 -13.89
C ASN A 75 5.32 27.48 -12.44
N LEU A 76 6.63 27.45 -12.12
CA LEU A 76 7.17 27.22 -10.78
C LEU A 76 6.65 28.20 -9.71
N ASN A 77 5.99 29.29 -10.11
CA ASN A 77 5.42 30.29 -9.21
C ASN A 77 3.97 30.00 -8.80
N LYS A 78 3.34 28.93 -9.30
CA LYS A 78 1.97 28.56 -8.93
C LYS A 78 1.99 27.81 -7.58
N PRO A 79 1.10 28.15 -6.63
CA PRO A 79 1.01 27.43 -5.37
C PRO A 79 0.74 25.94 -5.62
N LEU A 80 1.43 25.08 -4.85
CA LEU A 80 1.30 23.63 -4.95
C LEU A 80 -0.17 23.24 -4.72
N SER A 81 -0.80 22.65 -5.74
CA SER A 81 -2.15 22.14 -5.60
C SER A 81 -2.13 20.95 -4.64
N LEU A 82 -2.84 21.07 -3.52
CA LEU A 82 -3.06 19.98 -2.56
C LEU A 82 -4.18 19.03 -3.01
N ASP A 83 -4.79 19.25 -4.19
CA ASP A 83 -5.76 18.34 -4.80
C ASP A 83 -5.05 17.14 -5.44
N CYS A 84 -4.43 16.30 -4.60
CA CYS A 84 -3.74 15.08 -5.00
C CYS A 84 -4.67 14.10 -5.72
N GLN A 85 -5.96 14.09 -5.38
CA GLN A 85 -6.93 13.18 -5.99
C GLN A 85 -7.14 13.50 -7.48
N SER A 86 -7.26 14.77 -7.85
CA SER A 86 -7.38 15.17 -9.26
C SER A 86 -6.15 14.83 -10.09
N ILE A 87 -4.96 14.91 -9.48
CA ILE A 87 -3.67 14.64 -10.12
C ILE A 87 -3.43 13.14 -10.26
N LEU A 88 -3.64 12.37 -9.18
CA LEU A 88 -3.35 10.93 -9.16
C LEU A 88 -4.44 10.11 -9.82
N LEU A 89 -5.71 10.51 -9.68
CA LEU A 89 -6.89 9.82 -10.16
C LEU A 89 -7.80 10.75 -10.99
N PRO A 90 -7.29 11.30 -12.11
CA PRO A 90 -8.04 12.27 -12.92
C PRO A 90 -9.33 11.69 -13.51
N HIS A 91 -9.33 10.38 -13.79
CA HIS A 91 -10.51 9.66 -14.25
C HIS A 91 -11.62 9.62 -13.20
N ILE A 92 -11.28 9.43 -11.92
CA ILE A 92 -12.26 9.49 -10.83
C ILE A 92 -12.84 10.89 -10.75
N SER A 93 -12.01 11.92 -10.76
CA SER A 93 -12.48 13.32 -10.72
C SER A 93 -13.40 13.66 -11.89
N GLN A 94 -13.08 13.19 -13.09
CA GLN A 94 -13.93 13.38 -14.27
C GLN A 94 -15.26 12.61 -14.15
N TRP A 95 -15.22 11.35 -13.72
CA TRP A 95 -16.41 10.52 -13.60
C TRP A 95 -17.31 10.96 -12.44
N THR A 96 -16.76 11.46 -11.34
CA THR A 96 -17.54 12.07 -10.25
C THR A 96 -18.34 13.28 -10.75
N LYS A 97 -17.76 14.10 -11.63
CA LYS A 97 -18.48 15.24 -12.26
C LYS A 97 -19.59 14.78 -13.21
N GLN A 98 -19.45 13.61 -13.84
CA GLN A 98 -20.40 13.11 -14.85
C GLN A 98 -21.51 12.25 -14.25
N PHE A 99 -21.18 11.39 -13.29
CA PHE A 99 -22.07 10.35 -12.74
C PHE A 99 -22.40 10.58 -11.26
N GLY A 100 -21.84 11.62 -10.63
CA GLY A 100 -22.03 11.92 -9.22
C GLY A 100 -21.09 11.12 -8.31
N LYS A 101 -21.38 11.14 -7.00
CA LYS A 101 -20.54 10.55 -5.94
C LYS A 101 -20.53 9.02 -5.93
N THR A 102 -21.47 8.37 -6.60
CA THR A 102 -21.54 6.90 -6.65
C THR A 102 -21.67 6.46 -8.09
N PHE A 103 -20.66 5.75 -8.59
CA PHE A 103 -20.65 5.25 -9.95
C PHE A 103 -19.92 3.93 -10.06
N THR A 104 -20.09 3.23 -11.18
CA THR A 104 -19.44 1.94 -11.41
C THR A 104 -18.66 1.88 -12.71
N PHE A 105 -17.45 1.32 -12.65
CA PHE A 105 -16.56 1.14 -13.78
C PHE A 105 -15.95 -0.26 -13.73
N ALA A 106 -15.37 -0.74 -14.83
CA ALA A 106 -14.75 -2.05 -14.89
C ALA A 106 -13.24 -1.93 -15.09
N LEU A 107 -12.47 -2.79 -14.43
CA LEU A 107 -11.07 -3.04 -14.73
C LEU A 107 -10.94 -4.49 -15.16
N GLU A 108 -10.61 -4.72 -16.43
CA GLU A 108 -10.69 -6.05 -17.06
C GLU A 108 -12.07 -6.69 -16.83
N LYS A 109 -12.12 -7.84 -16.15
CA LYS A 109 -13.35 -8.57 -15.79
C LYS A 109 -13.95 -8.18 -14.43
N VAL A 110 -13.30 -7.28 -13.70
CA VAL A 110 -13.72 -6.89 -12.34
C VAL A 110 -14.59 -5.64 -12.42
N GLN A 111 -15.84 -5.74 -11.97
CA GLN A 111 -16.72 -4.58 -11.79
C GLN A 111 -16.39 -3.91 -10.45
N ILE A 112 -16.13 -2.61 -10.48
CA ILE A 112 -15.79 -1.80 -9.30
C ILE A 112 -16.92 -0.81 -9.05
N LEU A 113 -17.38 -0.75 -7.81
CA LEU A 113 -18.28 0.29 -7.32
C LEU A 113 -17.45 1.35 -6.61
N TYR A 114 -17.49 2.57 -7.13
CA TYR A 114 -16.90 3.74 -6.48
C TYR A 114 -17.96 4.45 -5.64
N ILE A 115 -17.59 4.78 -4.41
CA ILE A 115 -18.41 5.57 -3.48
C ILE A 115 -17.49 6.68 -2.94
N GLY A 116 -17.68 7.89 -3.44
CA GLY A 116 -17.04 9.10 -2.95
C GLY A 116 -17.86 9.67 -1.80
N ASP A 117 -17.48 9.37 -0.57
CA ASP A 117 -18.01 10.07 0.60
C ASP A 117 -17.16 11.32 0.88
N GLU A 118 -17.78 12.39 1.38
CA GLU A 118 -17.07 13.60 1.85
C GLU A 118 -16.68 13.51 3.34
N GLY A 119 -16.95 12.36 3.98
CA GLY A 119 -16.55 12.08 5.35
C GLY A 119 -15.07 11.66 5.47
N PRO A 120 -14.33 12.04 6.54
CA PRO A 120 -12.92 11.69 6.78
C PRO A 120 -12.58 10.19 6.95
N GLY A 121 -13.45 9.25 6.54
CA GLY A 121 -13.31 7.84 6.87
C GLY A 121 -13.77 6.82 5.83
N ALA A 122 -14.21 7.22 4.64
CA ALA A 122 -14.85 6.29 3.69
C ALA A 122 -13.92 5.71 2.61
N SER A 123 -12.72 6.24 2.43
CA SER A 123 -11.76 5.76 1.41
C SER A 123 -10.79 4.68 1.94
N ILE A 124 -11.17 3.92 2.97
CA ILE A 124 -10.39 2.72 3.32
C ILE A 124 -10.74 1.65 2.28
N GLY A 125 -9.87 1.48 1.30
CA GLY A 125 -9.84 0.33 0.41
C GLY A 125 -9.69 -0.95 1.23
N GLN A 126 -10.80 -1.43 1.78
CA GLN A 126 -10.82 -2.65 2.55
C GLN A 126 -10.55 -3.78 1.58
N ARG A 127 -9.37 -4.37 1.67
CA ARG A 127 -9.12 -5.71 1.12
C ARG A 127 -10.02 -6.66 1.90
N CYS A 128 -11.27 -6.78 1.46
CA CYS A 128 -12.18 -7.80 1.91
C CYS A 128 -11.57 -9.13 1.50
N SER A 129 -10.89 -9.80 2.43
CA SER A 129 -10.64 -11.22 2.28
C SER A 129 -12.00 -11.86 1.99
N HIS A 130 -12.09 -12.70 0.95
CA HIS A 130 -13.36 -13.31 0.53
C HIS A 130 -14.05 -14.09 1.66
N ASN A 131 -13.33 -14.33 2.77
CA ASN A 131 -13.82 -14.96 3.98
C ASN A 131 -13.71 -14.01 5.19
N LYS A 132 -14.87 -13.60 5.72
CA LYS A 132 -15.02 -12.77 6.92
C LYS A 132 -14.33 -13.36 8.16
N GLU A 133 -14.37 -14.68 8.32
CA GLU A 133 -13.79 -15.37 9.48
C GLU A 133 -12.26 -15.32 9.45
N VAL A 134 -11.66 -15.58 8.28
CA VAL A 134 -10.21 -15.46 8.08
C VAL A 134 -9.74 -14.04 8.37
N TRP A 135 -10.43 -13.03 7.82
CA TRP A 135 -10.11 -11.63 8.09
C TRP A 135 -10.26 -11.27 9.58
N THR A 136 -11.34 -11.75 10.21
CA THR A 136 -11.57 -11.51 11.64
C THR A 136 -10.47 -12.13 12.49
N HIS A 137 -10.06 -13.36 12.17
CA HIS A 137 -8.95 -14.04 12.84
C HIS A 137 -7.63 -13.29 12.65
N GLN A 138 -7.32 -12.85 11.43
CA GLN A 138 -6.13 -12.04 11.12
C GLN A 138 -6.09 -10.77 11.98
N ARG A 139 -7.18 -9.99 12.00
CA ARG A 139 -7.23 -8.75 12.80
C ARG A 139 -7.14 -9.00 14.29
N LYS A 140 -7.85 -10.01 14.81
CA LYS A 140 -7.80 -10.37 16.24
C LYS A 140 -6.40 -10.83 16.65
N SER A 141 -5.68 -11.50 15.76
CA SER A 141 -4.31 -11.94 16.03
C SER A 141 -3.35 -10.74 16.12
N ILE A 142 -3.44 -9.78 15.20
CA ILE A 142 -2.50 -8.64 15.13
C ILE A 142 -2.85 -7.51 16.12
N ALA A 143 -4.13 -7.25 16.39
CA ALA A 143 -4.56 -6.09 17.17
C ALA A 143 -3.83 -5.89 18.52
N PRO A 144 -3.56 -6.94 19.33
CA PRO A 144 -2.88 -6.76 20.62
C PRO A 144 -1.47 -6.16 20.52
N THR A 145 -0.78 -6.33 19.38
CA THR A 145 0.57 -5.75 19.20
C THR A 145 0.54 -4.24 18.95
N LEU A 146 -0.65 -3.69 18.71
CA LEU A 146 -0.89 -2.27 18.42
C LEU A 146 -1.66 -1.57 19.55
N TYR A 147 -1.81 -2.21 20.71
CA TYR A 147 -2.42 -1.60 21.88
C TYR A 147 -1.53 -0.51 22.48
N ALA A 148 -2.15 0.43 23.19
CA ALA A 148 -1.49 1.65 23.64
C ALA A 148 -0.25 1.39 24.51
N ASP A 149 -0.26 0.35 25.35
CA ASP A 149 0.88 -0.07 26.16
C ASP A 149 2.07 -0.53 25.29
N LYS A 150 1.79 -1.28 24.21
CA LYS A 150 2.81 -1.73 23.26
C LYS A 150 3.33 -0.60 22.40
N VAL A 151 2.46 0.30 21.95
CA VAL A 151 2.85 1.49 21.16
C VAL A 151 3.72 2.44 21.97
N LYS A 152 3.41 2.65 23.26
CA LYS A 152 4.28 3.44 24.16
C LYS A 152 5.71 2.89 24.23
N ASN A 153 5.87 1.57 24.20
CA ASN A 153 7.20 0.95 24.18
C ASN A 153 7.94 1.12 22.83
N MET A 154 7.23 1.44 21.75
CA MET A 154 7.86 1.77 20.45
C MET A 154 8.49 3.17 20.46
N TYR A 155 8.15 4.00 21.44
CA TYR A 155 8.58 5.38 21.51
C TYR A 155 10.11 5.53 21.63
N SER A 156 10.73 4.73 22.49
CA SER A 156 12.19 4.71 22.65
C SER A 156 12.91 4.34 21.34
N ILE A 157 12.34 3.41 20.58
CA ILE A 157 12.85 3.01 19.25
C ILE A 157 12.79 4.20 18.28
N VAL A 158 11.66 4.92 18.25
CA VAL A 158 11.48 6.08 17.36
C VAL A 158 12.46 7.18 17.72
N LEU A 159 12.64 7.48 19.00
CA LEU A 159 13.59 8.48 19.46
C LEU A 159 15.03 8.13 19.12
N GLU A 160 15.46 6.89 19.40
CA GLU A 160 16.81 6.41 19.10
C GLU A 160 17.11 6.49 17.59
N SER A 161 16.16 6.03 16.76
CA SER A 161 16.25 6.13 15.31
C SER A 161 16.25 7.58 14.83
N GLY A 162 15.53 8.47 15.52
CA GLY A 162 15.40 9.89 15.16
C GLY A 162 16.67 10.67 15.46
N ASP A 163 17.25 10.45 16.64
CA ASP A 163 18.55 10.98 17.04
C ASP A 163 19.65 10.56 16.05
N THR A 164 19.65 9.28 15.64
CA THR A 164 20.59 8.77 14.63
C THR A 164 20.44 9.51 13.30
N LEU A 165 19.20 9.77 12.86
CA LEU A 165 18.93 10.50 11.63
C LEU A 165 19.40 11.96 11.71
N VAL A 166 19.05 12.67 12.80
CA VAL A 166 19.43 14.08 13.01
C VAL A 166 20.95 14.22 13.04
N LYS A 167 21.65 13.38 13.81
CA LYS A 167 23.12 13.37 13.85
C LYS A 167 23.77 13.13 12.48
N SER A 168 23.13 12.31 11.65
CA SER A 168 23.62 12.09 10.28
C SER A 168 23.53 13.34 9.41
N TRP A 169 22.49 14.17 9.60
CA TRP A 169 22.30 15.43 8.89
C TRP A 169 23.19 16.53 9.46
N GLU A 170 23.35 16.62 10.78
CA GLU A 170 24.28 17.54 11.45
C GLU A 170 25.71 17.33 10.94
N LYS A 171 26.17 16.08 10.92
CA LYS A 171 27.49 15.73 10.36
C LYS A 171 27.64 16.14 8.89
N LEU A 172 26.58 15.98 8.10
CA LEU A 172 26.59 16.35 6.68
C LEU A 172 26.69 17.89 6.52
N VAL A 173 25.95 18.63 7.35
CA VAL A 173 25.98 20.09 7.44
C VAL A 173 27.37 20.59 7.82
N GLU A 174 27.97 20.03 8.88
CA GLU A 174 29.32 20.38 9.33
C GLU A 174 30.37 20.11 8.24
N THR A 175 30.31 18.94 7.60
CA THR A 175 31.28 18.53 6.58
C THR A 175 31.22 19.44 5.34
N LYS A 176 30.04 19.98 5.02
CA LYS A 176 29.84 20.83 3.83
C LYS A 176 29.85 22.34 4.11
N GLY A 177 30.18 22.76 5.33
CA GLY A 177 30.38 24.16 5.66
C GLY A 177 29.08 24.95 5.91
N GLY A 178 28.04 24.30 6.44
CA GLY A 178 26.85 24.97 6.99
C GLY A 178 25.54 24.65 6.29
N THR A 179 25.40 24.97 5.00
CA THR A 179 24.15 24.71 4.26
C THR A 179 24.33 23.57 3.27
N VAL A 180 23.43 22.60 3.29
CA VAL A 180 23.44 21.44 2.39
C VAL A 180 22.04 21.12 1.88
N ASP A 181 21.95 20.84 0.58
CA ASP A 181 20.74 20.27 -0.01
C ASP A 181 20.66 18.78 0.30
N ILE A 182 19.58 18.38 0.98
CA ILE A 182 19.34 17.00 1.40
C ILE A 182 18.15 16.45 0.61
N ARG A 183 18.39 15.36 -0.12
CA ARG A 183 17.28 14.57 -0.68
C ARG A 183 16.72 13.67 0.43
N VAL A 184 15.55 14.04 0.95
CA VAL A 184 14.98 13.41 2.16
C VAL A 184 14.43 11.99 1.94
N ASP A 185 14.19 11.58 0.69
CA ASP A 185 13.48 10.35 0.37
C ASP A 185 14.17 9.10 0.94
N GLU A 186 15.47 8.91 0.66
CA GLU A 186 16.23 7.75 1.11
C GLU A 186 16.42 7.76 2.64
N TYR A 187 16.68 8.94 3.22
CA TYR A 187 16.84 9.11 4.66
C TYR A 187 15.56 8.73 5.43
N VAL A 188 14.41 9.27 5.03
CA VAL A 188 13.13 8.97 5.68
C VAL A 188 12.75 7.51 5.48
N LYS A 189 12.94 6.99 4.27
CA LYS A 189 12.74 5.57 3.95
C LYS A 189 13.59 4.64 4.83
N ASN A 190 14.85 4.98 5.08
CA ASN A 190 15.75 4.20 5.92
C ASN A 190 15.39 4.34 7.40
N PHE A 191 15.00 5.54 7.83
CA PHE A 191 14.50 5.82 9.17
C PHE A 191 13.26 4.98 9.51
N THR A 192 12.23 4.98 8.66
CA THR A 192 11.03 4.14 8.89
C THR A 192 11.35 2.64 8.85
N SER A 193 12.20 2.19 7.92
CA SER A 193 12.63 0.80 7.85
C SER A 193 13.33 0.35 9.15
N SER A 194 14.17 1.22 9.73
CA SER A 194 14.89 0.95 10.97
C SER A 194 13.94 0.79 12.16
N ILE A 195 12.99 1.71 12.30
CA ILE A 195 11.97 1.67 13.36
C ILE A 195 11.15 0.40 13.24
N PHE A 196 10.55 0.15 12.08
CA PHE A 196 9.62 -0.96 11.92
C PHE A 196 10.31 -2.31 11.88
N SER A 197 11.60 -2.37 11.53
CA SER A 197 12.38 -3.58 11.73
C SER A 197 12.49 -3.94 13.22
N LYS A 198 12.78 -2.97 14.08
CA LYS A 198 12.85 -3.19 15.53
C LYS A 198 11.46 -3.49 16.12
N VAL A 199 10.40 -2.85 15.63
CA VAL A 199 9.02 -3.07 16.10
C VAL A 199 8.48 -4.45 15.70
N ILE A 200 8.59 -4.82 14.42
CA ILE A 200 7.98 -6.05 13.90
C ILE A 200 8.76 -7.29 14.35
N PHE A 201 10.10 -7.20 14.34
CA PHE A 201 10.98 -8.35 14.57
C PHE A 201 11.66 -8.34 15.94
N GLY A 202 11.57 -7.25 16.70
CA GLY A 202 12.18 -7.16 18.03
C GLY A 202 13.68 -7.42 17.99
N ARG A 203 14.15 -8.30 18.88
CA ARG A 203 15.56 -8.70 18.99
C ARG A 203 16.05 -9.61 17.85
N CYS A 204 15.16 -10.05 16.95
CA CYS A 204 15.55 -10.81 15.75
C CYS A 204 16.06 -9.93 14.59
N ASN A 205 16.33 -8.65 14.84
CA ASN A 205 16.70 -7.67 13.81
C ASN A 205 18.01 -7.98 13.07
N VAL A 206 18.89 -8.82 13.61
CA VAL A 206 20.16 -9.17 12.95
C VAL A 206 19.91 -9.93 11.63
N ALA A 207 18.78 -10.63 11.51
CA ALA A 207 18.37 -11.38 10.31
C ALA A 207 17.42 -10.60 9.38
N THR A 208 17.12 -9.32 9.65
CA THR A 208 16.18 -8.51 8.83
C THR A 208 16.86 -7.69 7.74
N LYS A 209 18.20 -7.78 7.64
CA LYS A 209 19.01 -6.96 6.72
C LYS A 209 18.51 -7.12 5.28
N GLY A 210 17.97 -6.03 4.74
CA GLY A 210 17.48 -5.97 3.37
C GLY A 210 16.05 -6.47 3.14
N LEU A 211 15.29 -6.87 4.16
CA LEU A 211 13.88 -7.24 3.98
C LEU A 211 13.05 -6.04 3.52
N PHE A 212 13.16 -4.91 4.23
CA PHE A 212 12.43 -3.68 3.87
C PHE A 212 12.85 -3.11 2.52
N SER A 213 14.13 -3.20 2.16
CA SER A 213 14.58 -2.78 0.83
C SER A 213 14.03 -3.69 -0.26
N LYS A 214 13.97 -5.02 -0.06
CA LYS A 214 13.28 -5.93 -0.98
C LYS A 214 11.80 -5.59 -1.12
N CYS A 215 11.10 -5.31 0.00
CA CYS A 215 9.70 -4.88 -0.04
C CYS A 215 9.53 -3.58 -0.84
N ARG A 216 10.45 -2.63 -0.70
CA ARG A 216 10.46 -1.39 -1.49
C ARG A 216 10.67 -1.65 -2.97
N ASN A 217 11.68 -2.44 -3.32
CA ASN A 217 11.93 -2.82 -4.71
C ASN A 217 10.72 -3.54 -5.32
N LEU A 218 10.02 -4.34 -4.50
CA LEU A 218 8.79 -5.01 -4.93
C LEU A 218 7.69 -3.98 -5.22
N MET A 219 7.50 -2.96 -4.37
CA MET A 219 6.55 -1.88 -4.62
C MET A 219 6.89 -1.08 -5.87
N GLU A 220 8.17 -0.73 -6.05
CA GLU A 220 8.64 0.02 -7.23
C GLU A 220 8.46 -0.79 -8.51
N ALA A 221 8.78 -2.10 -8.49
CA ALA A 221 8.49 -3.01 -9.58
C ALA A 221 6.98 -3.17 -9.83
N SER A 222 6.15 -2.97 -8.81
CA SER A 222 4.69 -3.04 -8.88
C SER A 222 4.01 -1.68 -9.17
N GLY A 223 4.77 -0.59 -9.30
CA GLY A 223 4.27 0.80 -9.29
C GLY A 223 3.35 1.21 -10.44
N SER A 224 3.18 0.38 -11.46
CA SER A 224 2.02 0.43 -12.35
C SER A 224 1.17 -0.80 -12.07
N PRO A 225 -0.12 -0.64 -11.68
CA PRO A 225 -1.03 -1.77 -11.62
C PRO A 225 -0.94 -2.48 -12.96
N THR A 226 -0.55 -3.76 -12.97
CA THR A 226 -0.41 -4.53 -14.22
C THR A 226 -1.72 -4.53 -15.04
N VAL A 227 -2.83 -4.31 -14.35
CA VAL A 227 -4.17 -4.07 -14.89
C VAL A 227 -4.23 -2.79 -15.73
N LEU A 228 -3.62 -1.68 -15.29
CA LEU A 228 -3.56 -0.43 -16.05
C LEU A 228 -2.54 -0.48 -17.20
N ASP A 229 -1.64 -1.47 -17.24
CA ASP A 229 -0.75 -1.69 -18.40
C ASP A 229 -1.54 -2.20 -19.65
N GLY A 230 -2.86 -2.39 -19.54
CA GLY A 230 -3.77 -2.61 -20.68
C GLY A 230 -3.58 -3.94 -21.41
N ARG A 231 -2.80 -4.85 -20.84
CA ARG A 231 -2.47 -6.16 -21.42
C ARG A 231 -2.95 -7.28 -20.49
N PRO A 232 -4.11 -7.90 -20.78
CA PRO A 232 -4.63 -9.02 -20.02
C PRO A 232 -3.58 -10.14 -19.97
N PHE A 233 -3.49 -10.85 -18.85
CA PHE A 233 -2.56 -11.96 -18.64
C PHE A 233 -1.07 -11.62 -18.65
N TYR A 234 -0.66 -10.36 -18.92
CA TYR A 234 0.74 -9.96 -18.98
C TYR A 234 1.50 -10.28 -17.69
N ARG A 235 0.81 -10.26 -16.53
CA ARG A 235 1.33 -10.67 -15.21
C ARG A 235 1.85 -12.11 -15.14
N PHE A 236 1.42 -13.01 -16.04
CA PHE A 236 1.82 -14.42 -16.03
C PHE A 236 2.97 -14.72 -17.00
N PHE A 237 3.29 -13.79 -17.91
CA PHE A 237 4.40 -13.98 -18.85
C PHE A 237 5.74 -13.71 -18.16
N PRO A 238 6.80 -14.47 -18.49
CA PRO A 238 8.10 -14.35 -17.84
C PRO A 238 8.92 -13.16 -18.38
N THR A 239 8.38 -11.95 -18.25
CA THR A 239 9.02 -10.68 -18.64
C THR A 239 10.10 -10.29 -17.61
N LYS A 240 11.02 -9.38 -17.97
CA LYS A 240 12.05 -8.91 -17.01
C LYS A 240 11.42 -8.35 -15.73
N LYS A 241 10.36 -7.55 -15.86
CA LYS A 241 9.60 -6.97 -14.74
C LYS A 241 8.96 -8.06 -13.87
N ASN A 242 8.23 -9.01 -14.48
CA ASN A 242 7.54 -10.05 -13.71
C ASN A 242 8.51 -11.04 -13.06
N ARG A 243 9.60 -11.40 -13.75
CA ARG A 243 10.66 -12.25 -13.17
C ARG A 243 11.27 -11.60 -11.93
N GLU A 244 11.52 -10.29 -12.00
CA GLU A 244 12.03 -9.55 -10.85
C GLU A 244 11.01 -9.51 -9.70
N GLN A 245 9.73 -9.26 -10.01
CA GLN A 245 8.66 -9.33 -9.01
C GLN A 245 8.59 -10.71 -8.34
N TRP A 246 8.59 -11.80 -9.11
CA TRP A 246 8.55 -13.16 -8.58
C TRP A 246 9.81 -13.51 -7.76
N ARG A 247 10.98 -13.04 -8.20
CA ARG A 247 12.24 -13.21 -7.46
C ARG A 247 12.15 -12.51 -6.10
N LEU A 248 11.74 -11.24 -6.08
CA LEU A 248 11.57 -10.45 -4.86
C LEU A 248 10.52 -11.06 -3.92
N GLU A 249 9.36 -11.47 -4.45
CA GLU A 249 8.32 -12.15 -3.67
C GLU A 249 8.86 -13.43 -3.01
N LYS A 250 9.61 -14.25 -3.74
CA LYS A 250 10.23 -15.47 -3.22
C LYS A 250 11.27 -15.18 -2.14
N GLU A 251 12.12 -14.18 -2.34
CA GLU A 251 13.15 -13.79 -1.37
C GLU A 251 12.56 -13.21 -0.09
N ILE A 252 11.54 -12.34 -0.21
CA ILE A 252 10.79 -11.79 0.92
C ILE A 252 10.15 -12.94 1.71
N TYR A 253 9.47 -13.86 1.02
CA TYR A 253 8.84 -15.02 1.64
C TYR A 253 9.85 -15.88 2.40
N GLY A 254 11.00 -16.19 1.79
CA GLY A 254 12.07 -16.94 2.44
C GLY A 254 12.63 -16.25 3.69
N SER A 255 12.94 -14.95 3.59
CA SER A 255 13.45 -14.17 4.72
C SER A 255 12.45 -14.09 5.88
N ILE A 256 11.16 -13.93 5.61
CA ILE A 256 10.14 -13.90 6.67
C ILE A 256 10.03 -15.25 7.38
N LEU A 257 10.06 -16.37 6.64
CA LEU A 257 9.99 -17.69 7.26
C LEU A 257 11.24 -18.02 8.09
N GLU A 258 12.41 -17.57 7.67
CA GLU A 258 13.64 -17.69 8.45
C GLU A 258 13.53 -16.90 9.77
N LEU A 259 13.07 -15.65 9.70
CA LEU A 259 12.80 -14.83 10.88
C LEU A 259 11.77 -15.49 11.80
N ALA A 260 10.69 -16.05 11.24
CA ALA A 260 9.64 -16.72 12.02
C ALA A 260 10.16 -17.93 12.80
N LYS A 261 11.13 -18.67 12.23
CA LYS A 261 11.78 -19.81 12.92
C LYS A 261 12.71 -19.35 14.03
N ASN A 262 13.53 -18.34 13.75
CA ASN A 262 14.56 -17.85 14.66
C ASN A 262 13.99 -17.06 15.85
N CYS A 263 12.80 -16.48 15.71
CA CYS A 263 12.14 -15.70 16.77
C CYS A 263 11.39 -16.55 17.81
N SER A 264 11.66 -17.84 17.97
CA SER A 264 10.90 -18.70 18.90
C SER A 264 11.20 -18.49 20.40
N ILE A 265 12.14 -17.60 20.75
CA ILE A 265 12.65 -17.44 22.13
C ILE A 265 12.75 -15.94 22.50
N SER A 266 11.69 -15.32 23.02
CA SER A 266 11.79 -13.99 23.64
C SER A 266 10.66 -13.70 24.64
N GLU A 267 10.99 -13.01 25.75
CA GLU A 267 10.05 -12.60 26.81
C GLU A 267 9.06 -11.50 26.36
N SER A 268 9.45 -10.67 25.38
CA SER A 268 8.56 -9.65 24.79
C SER A 268 8.04 -10.11 23.43
N LYS A 269 6.74 -10.39 23.36
CA LYS A 269 6.09 -10.92 22.16
C LYS A 269 6.16 -9.94 20.98
N SER A 270 6.96 -10.24 19.96
CA SER A 270 7.05 -9.46 18.72
C SER A 270 5.85 -9.71 17.80
N VAL A 271 5.69 -8.86 16.78
CA VAL A 271 4.60 -9.01 15.81
C VAL A 271 4.71 -10.34 15.06
N ILE A 272 5.93 -10.72 14.65
CA ILE A 272 6.13 -12.00 13.95
C ILE A 272 5.83 -13.22 14.83
N GLN A 273 6.16 -13.18 16.13
CA GLN A 273 5.79 -14.25 17.08
C GLN A 273 4.27 -14.37 17.21
N THR A 274 3.57 -13.23 17.23
CA THR A 274 2.10 -13.20 17.27
C THR A 274 1.48 -13.82 16.02
N LEU A 275 2.06 -13.58 14.84
CA LEU A 275 1.64 -14.22 13.59
C LEU A 275 1.90 -15.74 13.60
N VAL A 276 3.04 -16.17 14.14
CA VAL A 276 3.37 -17.60 14.29
C VAL A 276 2.35 -18.30 15.18
N GLU A 277 2.01 -17.73 16.33
CA GLU A 277 0.98 -18.29 17.22
C GLU A 277 -0.41 -18.26 16.60
N GLY A 278 -0.79 -17.14 15.96
CA GLY A 278 -2.05 -17.01 15.24
C GLY A 278 -2.20 -18.02 14.10
N SER A 279 -1.09 -18.51 13.55
CA SER A 279 -1.08 -19.55 12.52
C SER A 279 -1.33 -20.97 13.06
N LYS A 280 -1.11 -21.23 14.36
CA LYS A 280 -1.24 -22.57 14.96
C LYS A 280 -2.68 -22.88 15.40
N HIS A 281 -3.42 -21.87 15.82
CA HIS A 281 -4.72 -22.03 16.49
C HIS A 281 -5.88 -21.32 15.75
N GLY A 282 -5.65 -20.94 14.49
CA GLY A 282 -6.48 -19.99 13.75
C GLY A 282 -7.29 -20.54 12.60
N VAL A 283 -8.34 -19.80 12.19
CA VAL A 283 -9.03 -20.02 10.91
C VAL A 283 -8.19 -19.42 9.79
N LEU A 284 -7.55 -20.29 8.99
CA LEU A 284 -6.65 -19.88 7.89
C LEU A 284 -7.29 -19.92 6.50
N GLY A 285 -8.50 -20.51 6.38
CA GLY A 285 -9.13 -20.75 5.08
C GLY A 285 -8.30 -21.73 4.24
N SER A 286 -7.98 -21.35 3.00
CA SER A 286 -7.16 -22.16 2.08
C SER A 286 -5.65 -21.96 2.25
N SER A 287 -5.20 -21.06 3.15
CA SER A 287 -3.80 -20.74 3.33
C SER A 287 -3.10 -21.71 4.29
N THR A 288 -1.85 -22.06 3.99
CA THR A 288 -0.98 -22.76 4.94
C THR A 288 -0.51 -21.83 6.07
N CYS A 289 -0.05 -22.38 7.21
CA CYS A 289 0.52 -21.57 8.30
C CYS A 289 1.67 -20.66 7.82
N GLN A 290 2.52 -21.18 6.94
CA GLN A 290 3.65 -20.42 6.37
C GLN A 290 3.16 -19.27 5.48
N GLN A 291 2.17 -19.51 4.63
CA GLN A 291 1.55 -18.46 3.80
C GLN A 291 0.90 -17.40 4.68
N PHE A 292 0.16 -17.81 5.71
CA PHE A 292 -0.44 -16.88 6.67
C PHE A 292 0.61 -15.96 7.30
N ILE A 293 1.72 -16.52 7.81
CA ILE A 293 2.79 -15.73 8.43
C ILE A 293 3.43 -14.78 7.41
N ALA A 294 3.82 -15.30 6.25
CA ALA A 294 4.55 -14.53 5.25
C ALA A 294 3.71 -13.41 4.62
N ASP A 295 2.46 -13.67 4.27
CA ASP A 295 1.60 -12.66 3.64
C ASP A 295 1.24 -11.53 4.61
N ASN A 296 0.84 -11.86 5.85
CA ASN A 296 0.52 -10.83 6.85
C ASN A 296 1.77 -10.03 7.23
N CYS A 297 2.93 -10.67 7.41
CA CYS A 297 4.16 -9.97 7.75
C CYS A 297 4.65 -9.07 6.61
N LYS A 298 4.58 -9.52 5.35
CA LYS A 298 4.89 -8.71 4.16
C LYS A 298 3.99 -7.48 4.08
N GLU A 299 2.69 -7.66 4.26
CA GLU A 299 1.70 -6.57 4.25
C GLU A 299 2.01 -5.54 5.34
N LEU A 300 2.29 -6.00 6.57
CA LEU A 300 2.70 -5.12 7.66
C LEU A 300 4.02 -4.39 7.38
N CYS A 301 5.03 -5.06 6.81
CA CYS A 301 6.30 -4.42 6.47
C CYS A 301 6.12 -3.31 5.42
N ILE A 302 5.28 -3.56 4.41
CA ILE A 302 4.97 -2.58 3.37
C ILE A 302 4.23 -1.38 3.96
N VAL A 303 3.11 -1.60 4.64
CA VAL A 303 2.27 -0.53 5.18
C VAL A 303 3.03 0.29 6.22
N ALA A 304 3.75 -0.38 7.12
CA ALA A 304 4.45 0.29 8.20
C ALA A 304 5.64 1.14 7.70
N MET A 305 6.30 0.75 6.61
CA MET A 305 7.40 1.55 6.04
C MET A 305 6.88 2.71 5.19
N ASP A 306 5.90 2.45 4.34
CA ASP A 306 5.50 3.36 3.27
C ASP A 306 4.59 4.48 3.77
N VAL A 307 3.61 4.15 4.62
CA VAL A 307 2.61 5.13 5.11
C VAL A 307 3.27 6.26 5.92
N PRO A 308 4.07 5.97 6.96
CA PRO A 308 4.76 6.99 7.72
C PRO A 308 5.88 7.66 6.92
N GLY A 309 6.49 6.92 5.97
CA GLY A 309 7.57 7.44 5.14
C GLY A 309 7.10 8.54 4.20
N ILE A 310 6.01 8.29 3.46
CA ILE A 310 5.37 9.28 2.59
C ILE A 310 4.90 10.49 3.41
N THR A 311 4.23 10.25 4.54
CA THR A 311 3.77 11.32 5.44
C THR A 311 4.92 12.19 5.94
N GLY A 312 6.05 11.58 6.33
CA GLY A 312 7.25 12.30 6.78
C GLY A 312 7.88 13.14 5.67
N ILE A 313 8.00 12.61 4.45
CA ILE A 313 8.53 13.34 3.29
C ILE A 313 7.66 14.57 2.97
N TRP A 314 6.33 14.38 2.89
CA TRP A 314 5.41 15.49 2.66
C TRP A 314 5.42 16.50 3.81
N GLY A 315 5.53 16.04 5.06
CA GLY A 315 5.70 16.90 6.24
C GLY A 315 6.92 17.80 6.13
N LEU A 316 8.08 17.24 5.84
CA LEU A 316 9.32 18.01 5.66
C LEU A 316 9.22 19.00 4.50
N MET A 317 8.67 18.57 3.37
CA MET A 317 8.52 19.41 2.18
C MET A 317 7.56 20.58 2.43
N LEU A 318 6.40 20.34 3.05
CA LEU A 318 5.43 21.39 3.35
C LEU A 318 5.95 22.38 4.39
N LEU A 319 6.68 21.90 5.41
CA LEU A 319 7.32 22.80 6.39
C LEU A 319 8.37 23.69 5.73
N ALA A 320 9.16 23.15 4.80
CA ALA A 320 10.14 23.93 4.04
C ALA A 320 9.49 24.98 3.11
N LEU A 321 8.34 24.65 2.50
CA LEU A 321 7.59 25.58 1.63
C LEU A 321 6.80 26.65 2.43
N HIS A 322 6.51 26.41 3.70
CA HIS A 322 5.72 27.30 4.56
C HIS A 322 6.47 27.70 5.84
N PRO A 323 7.42 28.67 5.78
CA PRO A 323 8.24 29.07 6.92
C PRO A 323 7.44 29.49 8.17
N LYS A 324 6.26 30.09 7.98
CA LYS A 324 5.36 30.44 9.10
C LYS A 324 4.85 29.20 9.84
N TRP A 325 4.59 28.11 9.13
CA TRP A 325 4.16 26.84 9.73
C TRP A 325 5.32 26.19 10.48
N GLN A 326 6.52 26.20 9.88
CA GLN A 326 7.74 25.72 10.52
C GLN A 326 8.04 26.49 11.81
N ALA A 327 7.98 27.82 11.79
CA ALA A 327 8.20 28.65 12.98
C ALA A 327 7.19 28.35 14.10
N ARG A 328 5.92 28.16 13.75
CA ARG A 328 4.88 27.79 14.72
C ARG A 328 5.10 26.40 15.32
N ALA A 329 5.47 25.42 14.49
CA ALA A 329 5.80 24.07 14.95
C ALA A 329 7.01 24.10 15.91
N HIS A 330 8.06 24.85 15.56
CA HIS A 330 9.24 25.01 16.40
C HIS A 330 8.91 25.68 17.75
N ALA A 331 8.10 26.74 17.74
CA ALA A 331 7.67 27.43 18.96
C ALA A 331 6.87 26.50 19.89
N GLU A 332 5.97 25.67 19.36
CA GLU A 332 5.23 24.69 20.15
C GLU A 332 6.16 23.62 20.75
N VAL A 333 7.07 23.06 19.95
CA VAL A 333 8.03 22.06 20.44
C VAL A 333 8.89 22.64 21.56
N LEU A 334 9.39 23.87 21.40
CA LEU A 334 10.17 24.56 22.43
C LEU A 334 9.34 24.82 23.70
N GLN A 335 8.07 25.21 23.56
CA GLN A 335 7.18 25.45 24.70
C GLN A 335 6.89 24.17 25.49
N VAL A 336 6.69 23.04 24.81
CA VAL A 336 6.27 21.78 25.43
C VAL A 336 7.47 20.96 25.93
N CYS A 337 8.56 20.93 25.17
CA CYS A 337 9.72 20.10 25.44
C CYS A 337 10.89 20.86 26.08
N GLY A 338 11.00 22.17 25.86
CA GLY A 338 12.23 22.92 26.16
C GLY A 338 13.43 22.29 25.45
N ASP A 339 14.53 22.12 26.17
CA ASP A 339 15.75 21.44 25.70
C ASP A 339 15.74 19.92 25.95
N GLN A 340 14.61 19.37 26.42
CA GLN A 340 14.50 17.95 26.73
C GLN A 340 14.01 17.14 25.52
N ILE A 341 14.45 15.89 25.44
CA ILE A 341 13.91 14.93 24.47
C ILE A 341 12.39 14.80 24.71
N PRO A 342 11.55 14.84 23.65
CA PRO A 342 10.12 14.66 23.81
C PRO A 342 9.81 13.30 24.43
N ASP A 343 8.69 13.15 25.14
CA ASP A 343 8.16 11.87 25.61
C ASP A 343 6.69 11.69 25.18
N ALA A 344 6.13 10.51 25.43
CA ALA A 344 4.74 10.22 25.04
C ALA A 344 3.71 11.18 25.67
N GLU A 345 3.98 11.70 26.88
CA GLU A 345 3.10 12.66 27.54
C GLU A 345 3.21 14.05 26.90
N LYS A 346 4.44 14.49 26.61
CA LYS A 346 4.73 15.76 25.92
C LYS A 346 4.15 15.78 24.51
N LEU A 347 4.28 14.68 23.75
CA LEU A 347 3.65 14.58 22.43
C LEU A 347 2.11 14.73 22.50
N GLY A 348 1.49 14.19 23.55
CA GLY A 348 0.05 14.35 23.79
C GLY A 348 -0.37 15.80 24.07
N LYS A 349 0.57 16.68 24.43
CA LYS A 349 0.32 18.12 24.67
C LYS A 349 0.51 18.98 23.43
N MET A 350 1.07 18.46 22.34
CA MET A 350 1.26 19.19 21.07
C MET A 350 -0.06 19.29 20.29
N ARG A 351 -0.55 20.50 20.06
CA ARG A 351 -1.85 20.79 19.43
C ARG A 351 -1.74 21.35 18.02
N VAL A 352 -0.53 21.70 17.56
CA VAL A 352 -0.27 22.16 16.20
C VAL A 352 0.40 21.05 15.40
N VAL A 353 1.49 20.48 15.92
CA VAL A 353 2.29 19.47 15.20
C VAL A 353 1.50 18.19 14.95
N CYS A 354 0.86 17.62 15.99
CA CYS A 354 0.13 16.36 15.88
C CYS A 354 -1.07 16.44 14.91
N PRO A 355 -1.98 17.43 14.99
CA PRO A 355 -3.07 17.54 14.02
C PRO A 355 -2.59 17.85 12.59
N SER A 356 -1.50 18.62 12.43
CA SER A 356 -0.94 18.92 11.10
C SER A 356 -0.38 17.66 10.43
N LEU A 357 0.35 16.83 11.17
CA LEU A 357 0.84 15.54 10.66
C LEU A 357 -0.30 14.56 10.38
N GLN A 358 -1.33 14.54 11.22
CA GLN A 358 -2.53 13.74 10.97
C GLN A 358 -3.24 14.19 9.68
N PHE A 359 -3.37 15.49 9.46
CA PHE A 359 -3.94 16.04 8.24
C PHE A 359 -3.11 15.71 7.00
N ILE A 360 -1.79 15.82 7.08
CA ILE A 360 -0.89 15.42 5.98
C ILE A 360 -1.03 13.94 5.69
N GLY A 361 -1.10 13.09 6.73
CA GLY A 361 -1.37 11.66 6.59
C GLY A 361 -2.71 11.36 5.94
N PHE A 362 -3.76 12.16 6.20
CA PHE A 362 -5.04 12.01 5.49
C PHE A 362 -5.04 12.53 4.06
N MET A 363 -4.15 13.46 3.70
CA MET A 363 -4.07 13.95 2.32
C MET A 363 -3.19 13.07 1.43
N THR A 364 -2.31 12.27 2.03
CA THR A 364 -1.44 11.33 1.31
C THR A 364 -2.07 9.96 1.05
N PHE A 365 -3.15 9.61 1.78
CA PHE A 365 -3.84 8.30 1.72
C PHE A 365 -5.35 8.48 1.59
#